data_AF-A0A818PCV0-F1
#
_entry.id   AF-A0A818PCV0-F1
#
_cell.length_a   1.000
_cell.length_b   1.000
_cell.length_c   1.000
_cell.angle_alpha   90.00
_cell.angle_beta   90.00
_cell.angle_gamma   90.00
#
_symmetry.space_group_name_H-M   'P 1'
#
loop_
_entity.id
_entity.type
_entity.pdbx_description
1 polymer ?
#
loop_
_entity_poly.entity_id
_entity_poly.type
_entity_poly.pdbx_seq_one_letter_code
_entity_poly.pdbx_strand_id
1 'polypeptide(L)'
;MWQTINLTDYADSSLIDTETVKFNLSAWLGGHAHHNDTAAVSVSFVDQSNQAVGNVTSIGPLTNIDRSNVTSFLFRQTTGLVPAGARSATVLVVISRAIGPISDGYVDNIDVFLYQ
;
A
#
# COMPACT_ATOMS: atom_id res chain seq x y z
N MET A 1 -10.17 3.84 1.79
CA MET A 1 -10.54 2.67 2.64
C MET A 1 -9.29 2.17 3.34
N TRP A 2 -9.40 1.53 4.50
CA TRP A 2 -8.23 0.94 5.16
C TRP A 2 -8.57 -0.42 5.79
N GLN A 3 -7.54 -1.23 6.01
CA GLN A 3 -7.61 -2.47 6.76
C GLN A 3 -6.35 -2.59 7.62
N THR A 4 -6.53 -2.98 8.89
CA THR A 4 -5.43 -3.33 9.78
C THR A 4 -5.34 -4.83 9.91
N ILE A 5 -4.11 -5.34 9.81
CA ILE A 5 -3.77 -6.76 9.80
C ILE A 5 -2.84 -7.00 10.99
N ASN A 6 -3.16 -7.99 11.83
CA ASN A 6 -2.29 -8.41 12.90
C ASN A 6 -1.10 -9.19 12.33
N LEU A 7 0.13 -8.73 12.57
CA LEU A 7 1.34 -9.36 12.02
C LEU A 7 1.71 -10.65 12.73
N THR A 8 1.30 -10.83 13.98
CA THR A 8 1.65 -12.05 14.75
C THR A 8 1.01 -13.30 14.19
N ASP A 9 -0.01 -13.15 13.34
CA ASP A 9 -0.67 -14.26 12.66
C ASP A 9 0.13 -14.76 11.44
N TYR A 10 1.14 -14.00 10.99
CA TYR A 10 1.88 -14.24 9.74
C TYR A 10 3.40 -14.30 9.90
N ALA A 11 3.96 -13.75 10.98
CA ALA A 11 5.40 -13.76 11.22
C ALA A 11 5.73 -13.83 12.72
N ASP A 12 6.87 -14.46 13.05
CA ASP A 12 7.40 -14.50 14.41
C ASP A 12 7.81 -13.10 14.86
N SER A 13 7.29 -12.66 16.00
CA SER A 13 7.57 -11.33 16.56
C SER A 13 9.04 -11.14 16.88
N SER A 14 9.77 -12.19 17.25
CA SER A 14 11.21 -12.10 17.51
C SER A 14 12.00 -11.74 16.25
N LEU A 15 11.58 -12.22 15.09
CA LEU A 15 12.20 -11.92 13.80
C LEU A 15 11.81 -10.53 13.29
N ILE A 16 10.61 -10.05 13.62
CA ILE A 16 10.21 -8.66 13.39
C ILE A 16 11.08 -7.74 14.26
N ASP A 17 11.24 -8.05 15.54
CA ASP A 17 11.96 -7.23 16.51
C ASP A 17 13.47 -7.15 16.22
N THR A 18 14.03 -8.12 15.48
CA THR A 18 15.40 -8.10 14.96
C THR A 18 15.50 -7.60 13.51
N GLU A 19 14.45 -6.96 12.98
CA GLU A 19 14.37 -6.41 11.61
C GLU A 19 14.77 -7.41 10.50
N THR A 20 14.44 -8.69 10.70
CA THR A 20 14.74 -9.76 9.75
C THR A 20 13.62 -9.96 8.73
N VAL A 21 12.38 -9.66 9.11
CA VAL A 21 11.21 -9.78 8.23
C VAL A 21 11.16 -8.63 7.23
N LYS A 22 11.10 -8.96 5.95
CA LYS A 22 10.84 -8.05 4.83
C LYS A 22 9.39 -8.14 4.39
N PHE A 23 8.92 -7.10 3.73
CA PHE A 23 7.62 -7.09 3.07
C PHE A 23 7.73 -6.69 1.60
N ASN A 24 6.78 -7.15 0.78
CA ASN A 24 6.47 -6.63 -0.54
C ASN A 24 5.02 -6.15 -0.52
N LEU A 25 4.80 -4.85 -0.80
CA LEU A 25 3.47 -4.29 -1.04
C LEU A 25 3.28 -4.20 -2.54
N SER A 26 2.20 -4.80 -3.06
CA SER A 26 1.86 -4.73 -4.47
C SER A 26 0.37 -4.49 -4.71
N ALA A 27 0.05 -3.92 -5.87
CA ALA A 27 -1.31 -3.78 -6.36
C ALA A 27 -1.32 -3.47 -7.86
N TRP A 28 -2.46 -3.66 -8.50
CA TRP A 28 -2.76 -3.07 -9.80
C TRP A 28 -3.45 -1.73 -9.59
N LEU A 29 -2.81 -0.63 -10.01
CA LEU A 29 -3.36 0.72 -9.91
C LEU A 29 -3.80 1.17 -11.31
N GLY A 30 -4.97 1.80 -11.42
CA GLY A 30 -5.54 2.12 -12.72
C GLY A 30 -6.40 3.37 -12.72
N GLY A 31 -6.98 3.63 -13.88
CA GLY A 31 -7.98 4.68 -14.05
C GLY A 31 -8.55 4.72 -15.46
N HIS A 32 -9.42 5.70 -15.73
CA HIS A 32 -10.14 5.83 -16.99
C HIS A 32 -9.50 6.87 -17.93
N ALA A 33 -9.32 6.51 -19.21
CA ALA A 33 -8.91 7.39 -20.29
C ALA A 33 -7.83 8.41 -19.87
N HIS A 34 -8.07 9.70 -20.12
CA HIS A 34 -7.19 10.81 -19.75
C HIS A 34 -7.59 11.46 -18.42
N HIS A 35 -8.52 10.89 -17.64
CA HIS A 35 -8.93 11.45 -16.35
C HIS A 35 -7.78 11.35 -15.36
N ASN A 36 -7.42 12.47 -14.74
CA ASN A 36 -6.26 12.58 -13.85
C ASN A 36 -6.59 12.26 -12.38
N ASP A 37 -7.66 11.51 -12.13
CA ASP A 37 -7.88 10.92 -10.82
C ASP A 37 -6.71 9.98 -10.51
N THR A 38 -6.30 9.96 -9.25
CA THR A 38 -5.13 9.19 -8.84
C THR A 38 -5.50 8.06 -7.89
N ALA A 39 -4.71 6.99 -7.95
CA ALA A 39 -4.85 5.84 -7.07
C ALA A 39 -3.52 5.55 -6.37
N ALA A 40 -3.56 5.34 -5.06
CA ALA A 40 -2.40 4.97 -4.26
C ALA A 40 -2.78 3.94 -3.19
N VAL A 41 -1.83 3.07 -2.87
CA VAL A 41 -1.92 2.15 -1.73
C VAL A 41 -0.68 2.34 -0.87
N SER A 42 -0.86 2.43 0.44
CA SER A 42 0.24 2.50 1.39
C SER A 42 0.10 1.47 2.49
N VAL A 43 1.24 1.11 3.08
CA VAL A 43 1.34 0.34 4.30
C VAL A 43 2.04 1.16 5.37
N SER A 44 1.47 1.20 6.56
CA SER A 44 2.09 1.73 7.77
C SER A 44 2.09 0.67 8.86
N PHE A 45 3.06 0.74 9.76
CA PHE A 45 3.21 -0.22 10.84
C PHE A 45 2.92 0.44 12.18
N VAL A 46 2.29 -0.30 13.09
CA VAL A 46 2.00 0.15 14.45
C VAL A 46 2.45 -0.88 15.47
N ASP A 47 2.87 -0.41 16.64
CA ASP A 47 3.23 -1.25 17.77
C ASP A 47 2.01 -1.71 18.59
N GLN A 48 2.26 -2.45 19.68
CA GLN A 48 1.20 -2.93 20.59
C GLN A 48 0.41 -1.81 21.29
N SER A 49 0.94 -0.59 21.33
CA SER A 49 0.34 0.59 21.93
C SER A 49 -0.35 1.48 20.88
N ASN A 50 -0.56 0.95 19.67
CA ASN A 50 -1.12 1.66 18.51
C ASN A 50 -0.32 2.90 18.11
N GLN A 51 0.98 2.95 18.41
CA GLN A 51 1.87 4.01 17.93
C GLN A 51 2.46 3.61 16.59
N ALA A 52 2.51 4.57 15.66
CA ALA A 52 3.15 4.34 14.38
C ALA A 52 4.66 4.11 14.56
N VAL A 53 5.18 3.08 13.91
CA VAL A 53 6.61 2.73 13.91
C VAL A 53 7.14 2.65 12.47
N GLY A 54 8.37 3.11 12.28
CA GLY A 54 8.99 3.21 10.96
C GLY A 54 8.30 4.20 10.03
N ASN A 55 8.63 4.11 8.74
CA ASN A 55 8.09 4.99 7.71
C ASN A 55 6.92 4.34 6.98
N VAL A 56 5.95 5.18 6.58
CA VAL A 56 4.90 4.77 5.65
C VAL A 56 5.52 4.49 4.29
N THR A 57 5.18 3.34 3.70
CA THR A 57 5.64 2.94 2.37
C THR A 57 4.47 2.89 1.42
N SER A 58 4.60 3.43 0.20
CA SER A 58 3.49 3.54 -0.74
C SER A 58 3.84 3.13 -2.17
N ILE A 59 2.83 2.66 -2.88
CA ILE A 59 2.80 2.54 -4.33
C ILE A 59 1.78 3.54 -4.90
N GLY A 60 2.22 4.30 -5.90
CA GLY A 60 1.48 5.46 -6.40
C GLY A 60 1.85 6.78 -5.69
N PRO A 61 1.14 7.88 -5.96
CA PRO A 61 -0.07 7.95 -6.78
C PRO A 61 0.19 7.63 -8.25
N LEU A 62 -0.64 6.77 -8.84
CA LEU A 62 -0.66 6.55 -10.28
C LEU A 62 -1.60 7.57 -10.93
N THR A 63 -1.10 8.25 -11.96
CA THR A 63 -1.78 9.32 -12.71
C THR A 63 -2.23 8.86 -14.10
N ASN A 64 -2.89 9.73 -14.86
CA ASN A 64 -3.17 9.49 -16.28
C ASN A 64 -1.90 9.44 -17.14
N ILE A 65 -0.87 10.23 -16.81
CA ILE A 65 0.41 10.28 -17.54
C ILE A 65 1.12 8.94 -17.44
N ASP A 66 1.15 8.32 -16.25
CA ASP A 66 1.71 6.98 -16.05
C ASP A 66 1.06 5.94 -16.97
N ARG A 67 -0.26 6.09 -17.18
CA ARG A 67 -1.07 5.24 -18.08
C ARG A 67 -1.02 5.65 -19.54
N SER A 68 -0.20 6.63 -19.93
CA SER A 68 -0.19 7.19 -21.28
C SER A 68 -1.58 7.65 -21.77
N ASN A 69 -2.39 8.20 -20.86
CA ASN A 69 -3.74 8.70 -21.12
C ASN A 69 -4.76 7.67 -21.66
N VAL A 70 -4.56 6.37 -21.38
CA VAL A 70 -5.52 5.31 -21.72
C VAL A 70 -6.07 4.58 -20.49
N THR A 71 -7.27 4.02 -20.61
CA THR A 71 -7.83 3.14 -19.58
C THR A 71 -6.96 1.90 -19.45
N SER A 72 -6.32 1.74 -18.29
CA SER A 72 -5.46 0.60 -18.01
C SER A 72 -5.22 0.44 -16.53
N PHE A 73 -4.82 -0.76 -16.15
CA PHE A 73 -4.16 -1.04 -14.88
C PHE A 73 -2.67 -1.20 -15.11
N LEU A 74 -1.86 -0.63 -14.23
CA LEU A 74 -0.43 -0.87 -14.17
C LEU A 74 -0.07 -1.50 -12.83
N PHE A 75 0.65 -2.61 -12.89
CA PHE A 75 1.21 -3.22 -11.70
C PHE A 75 2.23 -2.28 -11.04
N ARG A 76 2.13 -2.15 -9.72
CA ARG A 76 3.09 -1.42 -8.89
C ARG A 76 3.43 -2.28 -7.69
N GLN A 77 4.70 -2.27 -7.32
CA GLN A 77 5.17 -2.92 -6.12
C GLN A 77 6.32 -2.13 -5.51
N THR A 78 6.53 -2.35 -4.21
CA THR A 78 7.68 -1.85 -3.47
C THR A 78 8.00 -2.82 -2.33
N THR A 79 9.24 -2.80 -1.86
CA THR A 79 9.72 -3.67 -0.79
C THR A 79 10.31 -2.86 0.34
N GLY A 80 10.26 -3.39 1.55
CA GLY A 80 10.92 -2.80 2.71
C GLY A 80 11.13 -3.81 3.83
N LEU A 81 11.70 -3.33 4.94
CA LEU A 81 11.75 -4.08 6.19
C LEU A 81 10.51 -3.78 7.02
N VAL A 82 9.99 -4.79 7.71
CA VAL A 82 9.02 -4.57 8.78
C VAL A 82 9.78 -3.95 9.96
N PRO A 83 9.41 -2.75 10.43
CA PRO A 83 10.14 -2.07 11.51
C PRO A 83 10.12 -2.87 12.82
N ALA A 84 11.21 -2.82 13.58
CA ALA A 84 11.26 -3.42 14.91
C ALA A 84 10.10 -2.94 15.79
N GLY A 85 9.51 -3.85 16.57
CA GLY A 85 8.38 -3.55 17.45
C GLY A 85 7.01 -3.48 16.76
N ALA A 86 6.93 -3.59 15.42
CA ALA A 86 5.66 -3.65 14.73
C ALA A 86 4.85 -4.88 15.17
N ARG A 87 3.55 -4.69 15.39
CA ARG A 87 2.57 -5.75 15.72
C ARG A 87 1.39 -5.76 14.78
N SER A 88 1.09 -4.66 14.12
CA SER A 88 0.08 -4.64 13.06
C SER A 88 0.53 -3.79 11.89
N ALA A 89 0.02 -4.11 10.71
CA ALA A 89 0.18 -3.33 9.49
C ALA A 89 -1.17 -2.77 9.07
N THR A 90 -1.23 -1.48 8.77
CA THR A 90 -2.42 -0.84 8.22
C THR A 90 -2.18 -0.57 6.74
N VAL A 91 -3.00 -1.20 5.90
CA VAL A 91 -3.05 -0.95 4.46
C VAL A 91 -4.11 0.10 4.20
N LEU A 92 -3.72 1.22 3.58
CA LEU A 92 -4.60 2.33 3.25
C LEU A 92 -4.66 2.49 1.73
N VAL A 93 -5.88 2.52 1.19
CA VAL A 93 -6.16 2.85 -0.20
C VAL A 93 -6.72 4.26 -0.27
N VAL A 94 -6.07 5.09 -1.08
CA VAL A 94 -6.49 6.46 -1.39
C VAL A 94 -6.75 6.57 -2.89
N ILE A 95 -7.99 6.93 -3.23
CA ILE A 95 -8.37 7.34 -4.57
C ILE A 95 -8.69 8.84 -4.48
N SER A 96 -7.95 9.67 -5.21
CA SER A 96 -8.11 11.12 -5.18
C SER A 96 -8.69 11.63 -6.48
N ARG A 97 -9.81 12.34 -6.37
CA ARG A 97 -10.51 12.94 -7.50
C ARG A 97 -9.79 14.19 -7.99
N ALA A 98 -9.65 14.36 -9.30
CA ALA A 98 -9.11 15.57 -9.90
C ALA A 98 -10.19 16.65 -10.13
N ILE A 99 -11.21 16.37 -10.95
CA ILE A 99 -12.26 17.33 -11.36
C ILE A 99 -13.61 16.61 -11.50
N GLY A 100 -14.73 17.33 -11.45
CA GLY A 100 -16.06 16.77 -11.74
C GLY A 100 -16.66 16.00 -10.56
N PRO A 101 -17.82 15.34 -10.71
CA PRO A 101 -18.49 14.66 -9.59
C PRO A 101 -18.04 13.21 -9.37
N ILE A 102 -17.33 12.61 -10.32
CA ILE A 102 -16.93 11.19 -10.34
C ILE A 102 -15.42 11.10 -10.13
N SER A 103 -14.98 10.02 -9.48
CA SER A 103 -13.56 9.69 -9.34
C SER A 103 -13.27 8.39 -10.07
N ASP A 104 -12.45 8.43 -11.11
CA ASP A 104 -12.11 7.27 -11.94
C ASP A 104 -10.71 6.71 -11.63
N GLY A 105 -10.34 6.66 -10.35
CA GLY A 105 -9.16 5.95 -9.87
C GLY A 105 -9.54 4.53 -9.47
N TYR A 106 -8.75 3.54 -9.92
CA TYR A 106 -9.04 2.12 -9.70
C TYR A 106 -7.88 1.44 -8.97
N VAL A 107 -8.20 0.48 -8.10
CA VAL A 107 -7.23 -0.35 -7.40
C VAL A 107 -7.77 -1.78 -7.38
N ASP A 108 -6.93 -2.73 -7.73
CA ASP A 108 -7.27 -4.16 -7.70
C ASP A 108 -6.09 -5.01 -7.23
N ASN A 109 -6.41 -6.20 -6.72
CA ASN A 109 -5.47 -7.26 -6.31
C ASN A 109 -4.30 -6.72 -5.46
N ILE A 110 -4.67 -6.06 -4.35
CA ILE A 110 -3.74 -5.57 -3.33
C ILE A 110 -3.18 -6.77 -2.57
N ASP A 111 -1.86 -6.84 -2.42
CA ASP A 111 -1.17 -7.88 -1.67
C ASP A 111 -0.08 -7.29 -0.76
N VAL A 112 0.07 -7.89 0.42
CA VAL A 112 1.19 -7.64 1.33
C VAL A 112 1.80 -8.99 1.68
N PHE A 113 2.95 -9.27 1.07
CA PHE A 113 3.66 -10.53 1.26
C PHE A 113 4.84 -10.34 2.22
N LEU A 114 4.93 -11.17 3.26
CA LEU A 114 6.03 -11.18 4.22
C LEU A 114 7.03 -12.31 3.90
N TYR A 115 8.32 -12.02 3.99
CA TYR A 115 9.40 -12.99 3.73
C TYR A 115 10.66 -12.67 4.53
N GLN A 116 11.65 -13.57 4.51
CA GLN A 116 12.93 -13.44 5.23
C GLN A 116 14.08 -13.54 4.23
#